data_AF-A0A1Z9TVT5-F1
#
_entry.id   AF-A0A1Z9TVT5-F1
#
_cell.length_a   1.000
_cell.length_b   1.000
_cell.length_c   1.000
_cell.angle_alpha   90.00
_cell.angle_beta   90.00
_cell.angle_gamma   90.00
#
_symmetry.space_group_name_H-M   'P 1'
#
loop_
_entity.id
_entity.type
_entity.pdbx_description
1 polymer ?
#
loop_
_entity_poly.entity_id
_entity_poly.type
_entity_poly.pdbx_seq_one_letter_code
_entity_poly.pdbx_strand_id
1 'polypeptide(L)'
;MFDLGWQEIFVIGTVALIVVGPKDLPKLFNKVGKVFGKIKQISREFYDQINEAAEMEEINNLKNDLSEHTSLDSYKIDPRSRVEKRNSGKFNEKK
;
A
#
# COMPACT_ATOMS: atom_id res chain seq x y z
N MET A 1 -9.07 -23.89 -2.93
CA MET A 1 -8.95 -23.06 -1.71
C MET A 1 -8.77 -21.64 -2.21
N PHE A 2 -9.76 -20.76 -1.97
CA PHE A 2 -9.96 -19.43 -2.57
C PHE A 2 -8.73 -18.83 -3.26
N ASP A 3 -8.63 -19.07 -4.56
CA ASP A 3 -7.67 -18.40 -5.41
C ASP A 3 -8.24 -16.99 -5.60
N LEU A 4 -7.56 -15.92 -5.13
CA LEU A 4 -8.07 -14.55 -5.29
C LEU A 4 -7.86 -14.10 -6.74
N GLY A 5 -8.60 -14.73 -7.65
CA GLY A 5 -8.57 -14.49 -9.08
C GLY A 5 -9.60 -13.46 -9.52
N TRP A 6 -9.58 -13.16 -10.81
CA TRP A 6 -10.57 -12.31 -11.45
C TRP A 6 -12.01 -12.85 -11.32
N GLN A 7 -12.16 -14.18 -11.17
CA GLN A 7 -13.46 -14.82 -11.05
C GLN A 7 -14.14 -14.53 -9.70
N GLU A 8 -13.38 -14.58 -8.61
CA GLU A 8 -13.87 -14.32 -7.25
C GLU A 8 -14.27 -12.86 -7.08
N ILE A 9 -13.47 -11.93 -7.63
CA ILE A 9 -13.81 -10.50 -7.65
C ILE A 9 -15.14 -10.28 -8.40
N PHE A 10 -15.36 -11.00 -9.50
CA PHE A 10 -16.59 -10.90 -10.28
C PHE A 10 -17.81 -11.42 -9.50
N VAL A 11 -17.67 -12.55 -8.81
CA VAL A 11 -18.73 -13.13 -7.97
C VAL A 11 -19.07 -12.19 -6.81
N ILE A 12 -18.06 -11.71 -6.07
CA ILE A 12 -18.25 -10.78 -4.96
C ILE A 12 -18.86 -9.46 -5.46
N GLY A 13 -18.40 -8.95 -6.60
CA GLY A 13 -18.95 -7.76 -7.23
C GLY A 13 -20.43 -7.93 -7.57
N THR A 14 -20.81 -9.07 -8.16
CA THR A 14 -22.21 -9.37 -8.50
C THR A 14 -23.08 -9.43 -7.25
N VAL A 15 -22.65 -10.15 -6.21
CA VAL A 15 -23.38 -10.24 -4.94
C VAL A 15 -23.52 -8.86 -4.29
N ALA A 16 -22.46 -8.06 -4.27
CA ALA A 16 -22.47 -6.70 -3.73
C ALA A 16 -23.45 -5.79 -4.49
N LEU A 17 -23.52 -5.90 -5.83
CA LEU A 17 -24.47 -5.15 -6.66
C LEU A 17 -25.92 -5.54 -6.35
N ILE A 18 -26.21 -6.81 -6.05
CA ILE A 18 -27.56 -7.26 -5.70
C ILE A 18 -27.96 -6.74 -4.31
N VAL A 19 -27.07 -6.87 -3.33
CA VAL A 19 -27.36 -6.54 -1.92
C VAL A 19 -27.43 -5.02 -1.70
N VAL A 20 -26.46 -4.28 -2.24
CA VAL A 20 -26.36 -2.83 -2.02
C VAL A 20 -27.08 -2.05 -3.12
N GLY A 21 -27.19 -2.62 -4.32
CA GLY A 21 -27.71 -1.95 -5.50
C GLY A 21 -26.60 -1.33 -6.36
N PRO A 22 -26.70 -1.43 -7.71
CA PRO A 22 -25.64 -0.97 -8.62
C PRO A 22 -25.42 0.55 -8.61
N LYS A 23 -26.44 1.32 -8.22
CA LYS A 23 -26.37 2.79 -8.16
C LYS A 23 -25.84 3.31 -6.81
N ASP A 24 -25.87 2.47 -5.77
CA ASP A 24 -25.54 2.89 -4.41
C ASP A 24 -24.17 2.41 -3.96
N LEU A 25 -23.67 1.30 -4.54
CA LEU A 25 -22.28 0.87 -4.42
C LEU A 25 -21.24 1.97 -4.78
N PRO A 26 -21.35 2.69 -5.92
CA PRO A 26 -20.43 3.79 -6.22
C PRO A 26 -20.58 4.98 -5.27
N LYS A 27 -21.80 5.26 -4.79
CA LYS A 27 -22.03 6.32 -3.80
C LYS A 27 -21.43 5.96 -2.44
N LEU A 28 -21.51 4.69 -2.06
CA LEU A 28 -20.91 4.16 -0.83
C LEU A 28 -19.38 4.27 -0.90
N PHE A 29 -18.75 3.86 -2.00
CA PHE A 29 -17.32 4.07 -2.20
C PHE A 29 -16.92 5.55 -2.14
N ASN A 30 -17.72 6.45 -2.70
CA ASN A 30 -17.45 7.89 -2.58
C ASN A 30 -17.53 8.40 -1.14
N LYS A 31 -18.46 7.88 -0.32
CA LYS A 31 -18.58 8.25 1.10
C LYS A 31 -17.43 7.67 1.92
N VAL A 32 -17.18 6.37 1.76
CA VAL A 32 -16.11 5.64 2.43
C VAL A 32 -14.76 6.23 2.05
N GLY A 33 -14.50 6.45 0.76
CA GLY A 33 -13.28 7.06 0.26
C GLY A 33 -13.02 8.46 0.80
N LYS A 34 -14.05 9.28 1.00
CA LYS A 34 -13.91 10.59 1.66
C LYS A 34 -13.51 10.44 3.13
N VAL A 35 -14.06 9.47 3.85
CA VAL A 35 -13.69 9.20 5.25
C VAL A 35 -12.25 8.70 5.34
N PHE A 36 -11.87 7.71 4.54
CA PHE A 36 -10.49 7.23 4.46
C PHE A 36 -9.51 8.31 4.00
N GLY A 37 -9.92 9.19 3.08
CA GLY A 37 -9.11 10.33 2.64
C GLY A 37 -8.84 11.33 3.76
N LYS A 38 -9.85 11.63 4.58
CA LYS A 38 -9.69 12.47 5.78
C LYS A 38 -8.76 11.82 6.79
N ILE A 39 -8.92 10.52 7.06
CA ILE A 39 -8.04 9.76 7.96
C ILE A 39 -6.59 9.83 7.45
N LYS A 40 -6.36 9.64 6.14
CA LYS A 40 -5.02 9.74 5.54
C LYS A 40 -4.39 11.13 5.70
N GLN A 41 -5.18 12.19 5.58
CA GLN A 41 -4.71 13.56 5.81
C GLN A 41 -4.32 13.76 7.27
N ILE A 42 -5.19 13.34 8.19
CA ILE A 42 -4.95 13.39 9.63
C ILE A 42 -3.69 12.60 10.00
N SER A 43 -3.49 11.40 9.42
CA SER A 43 -2.27 10.61 9.64
C SER A 43 -1.00 11.35 9.21
N ARG A 44 -1.02 12.12 8.11
CA ARG A 44 0.15 12.91 7.68
C ARG A 44 0.53 13.93 8.74
N GLU A 45 -0.46 14.66 9.25
CA GLU A 45 -0.27 15.64 10.32
C GLU A 45 0.24 14.97 11.61
N PHE A 46 -0.22 13.76 11.92
CA PHE A 46 0.31 12.96 13.04
C PHE A 46 1.73 12.47 12.80
N TYR A 47 2.08 12.01 11.61
CA TYR A 47 3.45 11.59 11.31
C TYR A 47 4.43 12.77 11.42
N ASP A 48 4.04 13.95 10.94
CA ASP A 48 4.86 15.16 11.04
C ASP A 48 5.07 15.57 12.52
N GLN A 49 4.01 15.54 13.34
CA GLN A 49 4.10 15.82 14.78
C GLN A 49 4.85 14.73 15.57
N ILE A 50 4.65 13.45 15.24
CA ILE A 50 5.34 12.33 15.88
C ILE A 50 6.83 12.38 15.54
N ASN A 51 7.21 12.73 14.31
CA ASN A 51 8.61 12.90 13.92
C ASN A 51 9.29 14.06 14.66
N GLU A 52 8.56 15.15 14.94
CA GLU A 52 9.04 16.26 15.76
C GLU A 52 9.19 15.84 17.24
N ALA A 53 8.30 14.99 17.74
CA ALA A 53 8.37 14.42 19.10
C ALA A 53 9.28 13.18 19.22
N ALA A 54 9.76 12.60 18.11
CA ALA A 54 10.51 11.33 18.05
C ALA A 54 11.92 11.38 18.67
N GLU A 55 12.32 12.53 19.21
CA GLU A 55 13.49 12.64 20.11
C GLU A 55 13.27 11.89 21.44
N MET A 56 12.03 11.46 21.74
CA MET A 56 11.70 10.61 22.88
C MET A 56 11.92 9.12 22.53
N GLU A 57 12.60 8.39 23.43
CA GLU A 57 12.95 6.97 23.29
C GLU A 57 11.72 6.06 23.05
N GLU A 58 10.56 6.43 23.60
CA GLU A 58 9.31 5.68 23.53
C GLU A 58 8.70 5.62 22.11
N ILE A 59 8.79 6.70 21.33
CA ILE A 59 8.26 6.76 19.97
C ILE A 59 9.09 5.89 19.01
N ASN A 60 10.40 5.81 19.23
CA ASN A 60 11.30 4.99 18.44
C ASN A 60 11.04 3.49 18.64
N ASN A 61 10.78 3.07 19.89
CA ASN A 61 10.43 1.68 20.19
C ASN A 61 9.10 1.28 19.55
N LEU A 62 8.07 2.13 19.65
CA LEU A 62 6.77 1.88 19.02
C LEU A 62 6.86 1.76 17.50
N LYS A 63 7.69 2.60 16.86
CA LYS A 63 7.94 2.53 15.41
C LYS A 63 8.60 1.19 15.01
N ASN A 64 9.54 0.71 15.81
CA ASN A 64 10.23 -0.57 15.56
C ASN A 64 9.26 -1.75 15.71
N ASP A 65 8.46 -1.78 16.76
CA ASP A 65 7.47 -2.84 17.00
C ASP A 65 6.39 -2.87 15.89
N LEU A 66 5.88 -1.69 15.49
CA LEU A 66 4.94 -1.60 14.36
C LEU A 66 5.58 -2.07 13.06
N SER A 67 6.85 -1.72 12.82
CA SER A 67 7.56 -2.18 11.64
C SER A 67 7.74 -3.70 11.64
N GLU A 68 8.04 -4.31 12.78
CA GLU A 68 8.18 -5.76 12.94
C GLU A 68 6.85 -6.50 12.69
N HIS A 69 5.75 -5.97 13.20
CA HIS A 69 4.40 -6.54 13.01
C HIS A 69 3.79 -6.27 11.63
N THR A 70 4.12 -5.14 11.00
CA THR A 70 3.64 -4.79 9.65
C THR A 70 4.47 -5.44 8.55
N SER A 71 5.68 -5.91 8.86
CA SER A 71 6.59 -6.56 7.89
C SER A 71 6.25 -8.01 7.55
N LEU A 72 5.09 -8.52 8.01
CA LEU A 72 4.66 -9.90 7.76
C LEU A 72 4.08 -10.18 6.36
N ASP A 73 4.22 -9.26 5.40
CA ASP A 73 3.89 -9.50 3.97
C ASP A 73 5.10 -9.24 3.07
N SER A 74 6.05 -10.16 3.15
CA SER A 74 7.18 -10.28 2.24
C SER A 74 6.75 -10.81 0.86
N TYR A 75 6.07 -10.00 0.04
CA TYR A 75 6.12 -10.17 -1.42
C TYR A 75 7.28 -9.34 -1.98
N LYS A 76 8.45 -9.97 -1.97
CA LYS A 76 9.73 -9.48 -2.49
C LYS A 76 9.56 -8.89 -3.91
N ILE A 77 9.77 -7.59 -4.05
CA ILE A 77 10.13 -6.99 -5.34
C ILE A 77 11.57 -6.49 -5.19
N ASP A 78 12.54 -7.38 -5.45
CA ASP A 78 13.96 -7.04 -5.44
C ASP A 78 14.27 -6.04 -6.57
N PRO A 79 14.75 -4.81 -6.27
CA PRO A 79 15.12 -3.82 -7.29
C PRO A 79 16.48 -4.12 -7.97
N ARG A 80 17.14 -5.24 -7.65
CA ARG A 80 18.49 -5.57 -8.12
C ARG A 80 18.57 -6.04 -9.58
N SER A 81 17.48 -6.45 -10.22
CA SER A 81 17.47 -6.88 -11.63
C SER A 81 17.62 -5.73 -12.65
N ARG A 82 17.53 -4.45 -12.21
CA ARG A 82 17.68 -3.29 -13.11
C ARG A 82 19.13 -2.82 -13.28
N VAL A 83 20.04 -3.23 -12.39
CA VAL A 83 21.44 -2.76 -12.39
C VAL A 83 22.30 -3.50 -13.42
N GLU A 84 21.96 -4.74 -13.76
CA GLU A 84 22.78 -5.58 -14.64
C GLU A 84 22.73 -5.15 -16.12
N LYS A 85 21.63 -4.53 -16.58
CA LYS A 85 21.49 -4.09 -17.99
C LYS A 85 22.19 -2.78 -18.35
N ARG A 86 22.80 -2.05 -17.40
CA ARG A 86 23.51 -0.78 -17.70
C ARG A 86 24.99 -0.96 -18.06
N ASN A 87 25.62 -2.07 -17.67
CA ASN A 87 27.07 -2.26 -17.87
C ASN A 87 27.45 -3.08 -19.12
N SER A 88 26.52 -3.70 -19.84
CA SER A 88 26.84 -4.42 -21.08
C SER A 88 26.90 -3.53 -22.34
N GLY A 89 26.53 -2.25 -22.23
CA GLY A 89 26.46 -1.32 -23.39
C GLY A 89 27.64 -0.37 -23.55
N LYS A 90 28.59 -0.32 -22.60
CA LYS A 90 29.69 0.66 -22.61
C LYS A 90 31.08 0.11 -22.95
N PHE A 91 31.18 -1.15 -23.39
CA PHE A 91 32.48 -1.74 -23.74
C PHE A 91 32.86 -1.63 -25.23
N ASN A 92 31.95 -1.17 -26.11
CA ASN A 92 32.21 -1.13 -27.57
C ASN A 92 32.33 0.28 -28.15
N GLU A 93 32.89 1.23 -27.39
CA GLU A 93 33.15 2.59 -27.91
C GLU A 93 34.55 3.12 -27.54
N LYS A 94 35.53 2.20 -27.40
CA LYS A 94 36.95 2.57 -27.42
C LYS A 94 37.72 1.69 -28.38
N LYS A 95 37.58 1.99 -29.67
CA LYS A 95 38.64 1.80 -30.65
C LYS A 95 38.59 2.89 -31.69
#